data_AF-A0A817VT01-F1
#
_entry.id   AF-A0A817VT01-F1
#
_cell.length_a   1.000
_cell.length_b   1.000
_cell.length_c   1.000
_cell.angle_alpha   90.00
_cell.angle_beta   90.00
_cell.angle_gamma   90.00
#
_symmetry.space_group_name_H-M   'P 1'
#
loop_
_entity.id
_entity.type
_entity.pdbx_description
1 polymer ?
#
loop_
_entity_poly.entity_id
_entity_poly.type
_entity_poly.pdbx_seq_one_letter_code
_entity_poly.pdbx_strand_id
1 'polypeptide(L)' 'MDQERVFSYLIDSDLPNGLEQRNVIIQRDRYGYGLTVSGDNPVFVLSVREGGAAHRAGINTNDQIIKVK' A
#
# COMPACT_ATOMS: atom_id res chain seq x y z
N MET A 1 0.45 0.64 22.16
CA MET A 1 -0.72 0.55 21.26
C MET A 1 -0.18 0.68 19.86
N ASP A 2 0.23 -0.46 19.32
CA ASP A 2 0.88 -0.57 18.03
C ASP A 2 -0.14 -0.23 16.94
N GLN A 3 0.05 0.93 16.29
CA GLN A 3 -0.83 1.37 15.21
C GLN A 3 -0.42 0.65 13.92
N GLU A 4 -0.76 -0.64 13.85
CA GLU A 4 -0.65 -1.44 12.65
C GLU A 4 -1.89 -1.21 11.77
N ARG A 5 -1.71 -1.14 10.46
CA ARG A 5 -2.83 -1.10 9.51
C ARG A 5 -2.63 -2.09 8.39
N VAL A 6 -3.72 -2.72 7.98
CA VAL A 6 -3.71 -3.63 6.83
C VAL A 6 -4.05 -2.84 5.58
N PHE A 7 -3.16 -2.84 4.61
CA PHE A 7 -3.38 -2.28 3.28
C PHE A 7 -3.58 -3.42 2.29
N SER A 8 -4.71 -3.38 1.58
CA SER A 8 -5.00 -4.27 0.46
C SER A 8 -4.79 -3.50 -0.85
N TYR A 9 -4.03 -4.09 -1.77
CA TYR A 9 -3.69 -3.49 -3.07
C TYR A 9 -3.72 -4.54 -4.18
N LEU A 10 -3.86 -4.07 -5.42
CA LEU A 10 -3.81 -4.91 -6.62
C LEU A 10 -2.41 -4.88 -7.21
N ILE A 11 -1.92 -6.04 -7.63
CA ILE A 11 -0.71 -6.19 -8.42
C ILE A 11 -1.03 -6.91 -9.73
N ASP A 12 -0.27 -6.59 -10.79
CA ASP A 12 -0.30 -7.40 -12.01
C ASP A 12 0.23 -8.80 -11.70
N SER A 13 -0.47 -9.81 -12.22
CA SER A 13 -0.12 -11.22 -12.09
C SER A 13 -0.27 -11.91 -13.43
N ASP A 14 0.57 -12.91 -13.69
CA ASP A 14 0.50 -13.73 -14.91
C ASP A 14 -0.70 -14.71 -14.93
N LEU A 15 -1.67 -14.54 -14.02
CA LEU A 15 -2.87 -15.36 -13.94
C LEU A 15 -3.93 -14.91 -14.95
N PRO A 16 -4.90 -15.78 -15.32
CA PRO A 16 -5.94 -15.46 -16.32
C PRO A 16 -6.78 -14.21 -16.02
N ASN A 17 -6.81 -13.76 -14.77
CA ASN A 17 -7.53 -12.57 -14.33
C ASN A 17 -6.64 -11.32 -14.21
N GLY A 18 -5.34 -11.41 -14.56
CA GLY A 18 -4.37 -10.32 -14.66
C GLY A 18 -4.02 -9.61 -13.35
N LEU A 19 -4.85 -9.70 -12.32
CA LEU A 19 -4.75 -8.93 -11.08
C LEU A 19 -4.86 -9.83 -9.85
N GLU A 20 -3.85 -9.76 -8.97
CA GLU A 20 -3.83 -10.43 -7.67
C GLU A 20 -4.03 -9.38 -6.57
N GLN A 21 -4.93 -9.64 -5.63
CA GLN A 21 -5.05 -8.84 -4.42
C GLN A 21 -4.03 -9.31 -3.37
N ARG A 22 -3.20 -8.38 -2.88
CA ARG A 22 -2.28 -8.62 -1.75
C ARG A 22 -2.64 -7.78 -0.54
N ASN A 23 -2.33 -8.31 0.64
CA ASN A 23 -2.49 -7.62 1.91
C ASN A 23 -1.12 -7.46 2.57
N VAL A 24 -0.78 -6.26 3.03
CA VAL A 24 0.41 -6.01 3.87
C VAL A 24 -0.02 -5.37 5.18
N ILE A 25 0.72 -5.66 6.24
CA ILE A 25 0.59 -4.96 7.52
C ILE A 25 1.70 -3.90 7.56
N ILE A 26 1.31 -2.64 7.70
CA ILE A 26 2.25 -1.53 7.87
C ILE A 26 2.18 -1.07 9.32
N GLN A 27 3.31 -1.18 10.02
CA GLN A 27 3.46 -0.60 11.35
C GLN A 27 3.79 0.89 11.23
N ARG A 28 2.97 1.74 11.85
CA ARG A 28 3.20 3.18 11.85
C ARG A 28 4.50 3.54 12.57
N ASP A 29 5.34 4.35 11.93
CA ASP A 29 6.52 4.94 12.56
C ASP A 29 6.27 6.39 13.03
N ARG A 30 7.30 7.05 13.59
CA ARG A 30 7.20 8.44 14.08
C ARG A 30 6.77 9.46 13.03
N TYR A 31 6.84 9.10 11.75
CA TYR A 31 6.45 9.89 10.59
C TYR A 31 5.21 9.34 9.87
N GLY A 32 4.49 8.40 10.48
CA GLY A 32 3.31 7.78 9.90
C GLY A 32 3.59 6.47 9.16
N TYR A 33 2.80 6.18 8.14
CA TYR A 33 2.94 4.96 7.33
C TYR A 33 3.97 5.12 6.20
N GLY A 34 4.47 6.34 5.93
CA GLY A 34 5.51 6.58 4.93
C GLY A 34 5.03 6.45 3.48
N LEU A 35 3.74 6.66 3.20
CA LEU A 35 3.18 6.73 1.86
C LEU A 35 2.16 7.87 1.75
N THR A 36 1.97 8.39 0.54
CA THR A 36 0.92 9.34 0.17
C THR A 36 0.02 8.70 -0.88
N VAL A 37 -1.29 8.94 -0.79
CA VAL A 37 -2.28 8.41 -1.73
C VAL A 37 -2.96 9.55 -2.48
N SER A 38 -3.45 9.26 -3.68
CA SER A 38 -4.21 10.18 -4.51
C SER A 38 -5.31 9.44 -5.26
N GLY A 39 -6.40 10.14 -5.59
CA GLY A 39 -7.59 9.59 -6.23
C GLY A 39 -8.71 9.31 -5.24
N ASP A 40 -9.93 9.23 -5.76
CA ASP A 40 -11.16 9.00 -4.99
C ASP A 40 -11.75 7.62 -5.29
N ASN A 41 -11.76 7.23 -6.58
CA ASN A 41 -12.02 5.87 -7.03
C ASN A 41 -11.61 5.72 -8.51
N PRO A 42 -10.49 5.06 -8.85
CA PRO A 42 -9.57 4.34 -7.96
C PRO A 42 -8.58 5.23 -7.19
N VAL A 43 -8.10 4.72 -6.04
CA VAL A 43 -7.06 5.34 -5.20
C VAL A 43 -5.71 4.69 -5.49
N PHE A 44 -4.68 5.50 -5.71
CA PHE A 44 -3.33 5.05 -6.01
C PHE A 44 -2.32 5.60 -5.02
N VAL A 45 -1.23 4.85 -4.84
CA VAL A 45 -0.05 5.32 -4.12
C VAL A 45 0.68 6.36 -4.98
N LEU A 46 0.66 7.61 -4.54
CA LEU A 46 1.31 8.73 -5.22
C LEU A 46 2.81 8.76 -4.94
N SER A 47 3.22 8.48 -3.69
CA SER A 47 4.62 8.45 -3.30
C SER A 47 4.84 7.54 -2.11
N VAL A 48 6.03 6.94 -2.07
CA VAL A 48 6.51 6.13 -0.95
C VAL A 48 7.81 6.74 -0.47
N ARG A 49 7.92 6.99 0.83
CA ARG A 49 9.15 7.50 1.42
C ARG A 49 10.18 6.38 1.49
N GLU A 50 11.32 6.59 0.86
CA GLU A 50 12.46 5.68 0.92
C GLU A 50 12.83 5.38 2.39
N GLY A 51 13.03 4.10 2.68
CA GLY A 51 13.32 3.62 4.04
C GLY A 51 12.18 3.78 5.05
N GLY A 52 11.00 4.27 4.65
CA GLY A 52 9.80 4.41 5.50
C GLY A 52 9.04 3.09 5.73
N ALA A 53 7.98 3.13 6.53
CA ALA A 53 7.22 1.93 6.86
C ALA A 53 6.60 1.23 5.64
N ALA A 54 5.98 1.96 4.73
CA ALA A 54 5.43 1.42 3.48
C ALA A 54 6.49 0.85 2.54
N HIS A 55 7.64 1.52 2.41
CA HIS A 55 8.78 1.00 1.64
C HIS A 55 9.26 -0.35 2.18
N ARG A 56 9.40 -0.46 3.52
CA ARG A 56 9.78 -1.72 4.17
C ARG A 56 8.70 -2.80 4.04
N ALA A 57 7.43 -2.41 3.88
CA ALA A 57 6.33 -3.34 3.67
C ALA A 57 6.15 -3.74 2.18
N GLY A 58 6.96 -3.21 1.27
CA GLY A 58 6.96 -3.55 -0.15
C GLY A 58 5.90 -2.82 -0.98
N ILE A 59 5.31 -1.75 -0.47
CA ILE A 59 4.40 -0.89 -1.24
C ILE A 59 5.21 0.00 -2.19
N ASN A 60 4.76 0.10 -3.43
CA ASN A 60 5.39 0.89 -4.48
C ASN A 60 4.47 2.01 -4.98
N THR A 61 5.07 3.03 -5.58
CA THR A 61 4.33 4.06 -6.31
C THR A 61 3.56 3.44 -7.46
N ASN A 62 2.34 3.94 -7.71
CA ASN A 62 1.34 3.43 -8.66
C ASN A 62 0.59 2.16 -8.22
N ASP A 63 0.89 1.57 -7.06
CA ASP A 63 0.04 0.50 -6.51
C ASP A 63 -1.38 1.04 -6.28
N GLN A 64 -2.38 0.27 -6.71
CA GLN A 64 -3.78 0.63 -6.49
C GLN A 64 -4.25 0.10 -5.14
N ILE A 65 -4.65 1.02 -4.25
CA ILE A 65 -5.22 0.65 -2.95
C ILE A 65 -6.70 0.35 -3.11
N ILE A 66 -7.12 -0.81 -2.61
CA ILE A 66 -8.52 -1.27 -2.69
C ILE A 66 -9.18 -1.35 -1.32
N LYS A 67 -8.41 -1.46 -0.23
CA LYS A 67 -8.95 -1.48 1.14
C LYS A 67 -7.88 -1.10 2.17
N VAL A 68 -8.29 -0.39 3.21
CA VAL A 68 -7.50 -0.18 4.42
C VAL A 68 -8.33 -0.66 5.60
N LYS A 69 -7.76 -1.51 6.47
CA LYS A 69 -8.39 -2.01 7.71
C LYS A 69 -7.61 -1.55 8.93
#